data_AF-A0A9N9VW46-F1
#
_entry.id   AF-A0A9N9VW46-F1
#
_cell.length_a   1.000
_cell.length_b   1.000
_cell.length_c   1.000
_cell.angle_alpha   90.00
_cell.angle_beta   90.00
_cell.angle_gamma   90.00
#
_symmetry.space_group_name_H-M   'P 1'
#
loop_
_entity.id
_entity.type
_entity.pdbx_description
1 polymer ?
#
loop_
_entity_poly.entity_id
_entity_poly.type
_entity_poly.pdbx_seq_one_letter_code
_entity_poly.pdbx_strand_id
1 'polypeptide(L)'
;MAKEKTDGKSAEVLPSSVVQKRPLNRRQPPASSNSRIIYISPSTPFMSAVKRVQKQLNAGLRTQTAAPKNASLGSRIRQLERDSASSGEKGSSTVTVMGTGRAIEKTLSLASWFEQAGDYEVEMRTKTIGTVDDIVVEDDDGEDESRVRKLSGLEVSIRLK
;
A
#
# COMPACT_ATOMS: atom_id res chain seq x y z
N MET A 1 25.90 18.69 -33.15
CA MET A 1 25.06 17.60 -32.60
C MET A 1 25.97 16.53 -32.04
N ALA A 2 26.30 16.60 -30.76
CA ALA A 2 27.10 15.58 -30.08
C ALA A 2 26.16 14.53 -29.51
N LYS A 3 26.32 13.27 -29.93
CA LYS A 3 25.63 12.12 -29.34
C LYS A 3 26.33 11.79 -28.03
N GLU A 4 25.63 12.02 -26.92
CA GLU A 4 26.03 11.54 -25.60
C GLU A 4 25.85 10.01 -25.57
N LYS A 5 26.96 9.31 -25.39
CA LYS A 5 27.04 7.86 -25.33
C LYS A 5 26.80 7.47 -23.87
N THR A 6 25.57 7.11 -23.53
CA THR A 6 25.27 6.54 -22.21
C THR A 6 25.75 5.09 -22.20
N ASP A 7 26.94 4.87 -21.63
CA ASP A 7 27.46 3.53 -21.36
C ASP A 7 26.58 2.88 -20.29
N GLY A 8 25.60 2.10 -20.75
CA GLY A 8 24.83 1.17 -19.94
C GLY A 8 25.69 -0.01 -19.53
N LYS A 9 26.71 0.23 -18.69
CA LYS A 9 27.45 -0.84 -18.02
C LYS A 9 26.56 -1.36 -16.91
N SER A 10 25.84 -2.45 -17.17
CA SER A 10 25.21 -3.24 -16.12
C SER A 10 26.33 -3.64 -15.16
N ALA A 11 26.37 -3.02 -13.98
CA ALA A 11 27.41 -3.24 -12.97
C ALA A 11 27.59 -4.74 -12.73
N GLU A 12 28.65 -5.29 -13.35
CA GLU A 12 29.19 -6.60 -13.04
C GLU A 12 29.66 -6.50 -11.60
N VAL A 13 29.00 -7.25 -10.72
CA VAL A 13 29.37 -7.33 -9.30
C VAL A 13 30.80 -7.85 -9.26
N LEU A 14 31.74 -6.99 -8.88
CA LEU A 14 33.14 -7.36 -8.72
C LEU A 14 33.24 -8.54 -7.74
N PRO A 15 34.18 -9.48 -7.92
CA PRO A 15 34.22 -10.73 -7.16
C PRO A 15 34.37 -10.57 -5.64
N SER A 16 34.76 -9.38 -5.13
CA SER A 16 34.86 -9.02 -3.70
C SER A 16 33.75 -8.08 -3.20
N SER A 17 32.62 -7.96 -3.89
CA SER A 17 31.55 -7.02 -3.50
C SER A 17 30.30 -7.70 -2.90
N VAL A 18 29.83 -7.16 -1.78
CA VAL A 18 28.64 -7.62 -1.04
C VAL A 18 27.46 -6.68 -1.31
N VAL A 19 26.35 -7.25 -1.79
CA VAL A 19 25.11 -6.49 -2.02
C VAL A 19 24.35 -6.33 -0.71
N GLN A 20 24.31 -5.12 -0.17
CA GLN A 20 23.49 -4.76 0.98
C GLN A 20 22.14 -4.19 0.53
N LYS A 21 21.06 -4.91 0.81
CA LYS A 21 19.70 -4.53 0.37
C LYS A 21 19.11 -3.47 1.29
N ARG A 22 18.65 -2.34 0.74
CA ARG A 22 17.92 -1.34 1.54
C ARG A 22 16.44 -1.72 1.68
N PRO A 23 15.75 -1.21 2.72
CA PRO A 23 14.30 -1.32 2.85
C PRO A 23 13.56 -0.71 1.65
N LEU A 24 12.39 -1.27 1.34
CA LEU A 24 11.54 -0.74 0.27
C LEU A 24 11.06 0.67 0.58
N ASN A 25 11.11 1.55 -0.43
CA ASN A 25 10.53 2.90 -0.35
C ASN A 25 9.00 2.78 -0.24
N ARG A 26 8.47 3.10 0.94
CA ARG A 26 7.02 3.11 1.19
C ARG A 26 6.44 4.47 0.81
N ARG A 27 5.28 4.46 0.17
CA ARG A 27 4.47 5.67 0.02
C ARG A 27 4.07 6.18 1.39
N GLN A 28 4.13 7.51 1.55
CA GLN A 28 3.50 8.17 2.69
C GLN A 28 2.01 7.81 2.74
N PRO A 29 1.45 7.55 3.93
CA PRO A 29 0.03 7.32 4.04
C PRO A 29 -0.71 8.57 3.54
N PRO A 30 -1.79 8.41 2.77
CA PRO A 30 -2.58 9.54 2.30
C PRO A 30 -3.16 10.30 3.51
N ALA A 31 -3.32 11.62 3.35
CA ALA A 31 -3.82 12.50 4.41
C ALA A 31 -5.31 12.25 4.73
N SER A 32 -6.07 11.71 3.78
CA SER A 32 -7.48 11.39 3.96
C SER A 32 -7.67 10.14 4.81
N SER A 33 -8.53 10.22 5.82
CA SER A 33 -8.96 9.07 6.64
C SER A 33 -9.72 8.02 5.83
N ASN A 34 -10.28 8.39 4.67
CA ASN A 34 -11.08 7.51 3.83
C ASN A 34 -10.23 6.61 2.92
N SER A 35 -8.94 6.90 2.78
CA SER A 35 -8.00 6.10 1.99
C SER A 35 -6.92 5.57 2.91
N ARG A 36 -6.77 4.26 3.07
CA ARG A 36 -5.71 3.70 3.92
C ARG A 36 -4.88 2.68 3.17
N ILE A 37 -3.56 2.79 3.28
CA ILE A 37 -2.62 1.83 2.69
C ILE A 37 -2.13 0.86 3.76
N ILE A 38 -2.21 -0.44 3.49
CA ILE A 38 -1.71 -1.54 4.32
C ILE A 38 -0.66 -2.30 3.54
N TYR A 39 0.57 -2.33 4.04
CA TYR A 39 1.63 -3.18 3.48
C TYR A 39 1.61 -4.57 4.12
N ILE A 40 1.69 -5.61 3.30
CA ILE A 40 1.72 -7.00 3.74
C ILE A 40 3.11 -7.57 3.56
N SER A 41 3.62 -8.17 4.63
CA SER A 41 4.84 -8.98 4.59
C SER A 41 4.51 -10.46 4.37
N PRO A 42 5.47 -11.26 3.86
CA PRO A 42 5.31 -12.71 3.80
C PRO A 42 5.04 -13.34 5.18
N SER A 43 5.57 -12.75 6.26
CA SER A 43 5.38 -13.20 7.64
C SER A 43 4.05 -12.79 8.27
N THR A 44 3.26 -11.90 7.65
CA THR A 44 2.00 -11.41 8.23
C THR A 44 0.97 -12.56 8.30
N PRO A 45 0.39 -12.90 9.46
CA PRO A 45 -0.66 -13.93 9.53
C PRO A 45 -1.89 -13.52 8.70
N PHE A 46 -2.46 -14.46 7.96
CA PHE A 46 -3.55 -14.18 7.02
C PHE A 46 -4.75 -13.49 7.68
N MET A 47 -5.31 -14.09 8.74
CA MET A 47 -6.45 -13.51 9.46
C MET A 47 -6.15 -12.17 10.14
N SER A 48 -4.88 -11.90 10.46
CA SER A 48 -4.48 -10.57 10.97
C SER A 48 -4.65 -9.50 9.89
N ALA A 49 -4.28 -9.82 8.65
CA ALA A 49 -4.47 -8.91 7.53
C ALA A 49 -5.95 -8.68 7.22
N VAL A 50 -6.78 -9.73 7.20
CA VAL A 50 -8.25 -9.64 7.02
C VAL A 50 -8.86 -8.70 8.06
N LYS A 51 -8.64 -8.99 9.35
CA LYS A 51 -9.18 -8.17 10.45
C LYS A 51 -8.69 -6.73 10.39
N ARG A 52 -7.45 -6.50 9.94
CA ARG A 52 -6.89 -5.16 9.78
C ARG A 52 -7.61 -4.38 8.68
N VAL A 53 -7.87 -5.01 7.53
CA VAL A 53 -8.63 -4.40 6.44
C VAL A 53 -10.05 -4.07 6.90
N GLN A 54 -10.76 -5.04 7.49
CA GLN A 54 -12.12 -4.84 8.01
C GLN A 54 -12.18 -3.71 9.05
N LYS A 55 -11.21 -3.65 9.98
CA LYS A 55 -11.14 -2.58 10.98
C LYS A 55 -11.00 -1.21 10.33
N GLN A 56 -10.22 -1.08 9.27
CA GLN A 56 -10.02 0.20 8.57
C GLN A 56 -11.26 0.61 7.78
N LEU A 57 -11.93 -0.33 7.10
CA LEU A 57 -13.22 -0.07 6.44
C LEU A 57 -14.29 0.38 7.45
N ASN A 58 -14.41 -0.33 8.57
CA ASN A 58 -15.34 0.01 9.64
C ASN A 58 -15.01 1.33 10.34
N ALA A 59 -13.74 1.73 10.41
CA ALA A 59 -13.36 3.03 10.95
C ALA A 59 -13.87 4.17 10.06
N GLY A 60 -13.81 4.01 8.73
CA GLY A 60 -14.33 4.99 7.78
C GLY A 60 -15.84 5.21 7.90
N LEU A 61 -16.61 4.15 8.17
CA LEU A 61 -18.05 4.24 8.50
C LEU A 61 -18.31 5.05 9.77
N ARG A 62 -17.56 4.76 10.85
CA ARG A 62 -17.76 5.44 12.15
C ARG A 62 -17.44 6.92 12.11
N THR A 63 -16.44 7.33 11.33
CA THR A 63 -16.10 8.75 11.16
C THR A 63 -17.22 9.52 10.47
N GLN A 64 -17.95 8.89 9.55
CA GLN A 64 -19.10 9.53 8.89
C GLN A 64 -20.27 9.71 9.84
N THR A 65 -20.59 8.71 10.66
CA THR A 65 -21.77 8.75 11.55
C THR A 65 -21.53 9.41 12.91
N ALA A 66 -20.30 9.82 13.22
CA ALA A 66 -19.95 10.35 14.55
C ALA A 66 -20.36 11.82 14.69
N ALA A 67 -21.49 12.06 15.37
CA ALA A 67 -21.81 13.39 15.87
C ALA A 67 -20.78 13.82 16.94
N PRO A 68 -20.43 15.12 17.02
CA PRO A 68 -19.49 15.60 18.03
C PRO A 68 -20.06 15.35 19.44
N LYS A 69 -19.17 15.00 20.38
CA LYS A 69 -19.55 14.52 21.74
C LYS A 69 -20.49 15.47 22.49
N ASN A 70 -20.49 16.76 22.15
CA ASN A 70 -21.29 17.81 22.77
C ASN A 70 -22.40 18.39 21.85
N ALA A 71 -22.73 17.75 20.72
CA ALA A 71 -23.82 18.21 19.87
C ALA A 71 -25.18 17.99 20.52
N SER A 72 -26.05 19.01 20.43
CA SER A 72 -27.47 18.92 20.76
C SER A 72 -28.19 17.90 19.88
N LEU A 73 -29.27 17.33 20.37
CA LEU A 73 -30.06 16.30 19.67
C LEU A 73 -30.49 16.78 18.27
N GLY A 74 -30.94 18.03 18.14
CA GLY A 74 -31.33 18.60 16.85
C GLY A 74 -30.17 18.72 15.85
N SER A 75 -28.96 19.02 16.32
CA SER A 75 -27.76 19.02 15.46
C SER A 75 -27.40 17.61 14.98
N ARG A 76 -27.65 16.58 15.80
CA ARG A 76 -27.44 15.18 15.41
C ARG A 76 -28.43 14.73 14.35
N ILE A 77 -29.71 15.06 14.50
CA ILE A 77 -30.77 14.73 13.52
C ILE A 77 -30.44 15.37 12.15
N ARG A 78 -30.11 16.67 12.13
CA ARG A 78 -29.76 17.36 10.89
C ARG A 78 -28.51 16.82 10.22
N GLN A 79 -27.53 16.35 11.00
CA GLN A 79 -26.33 15.73 10.46
C GLN A 79 -26.66 14.37 9.83
N LEU A 80 -27.46 13.54 10.50
CA LEU A 80 -27.93 12.26 9.94
C LEU A 80 -28.74 12.45 8.65
N GLU A 81 -29.62 13.46 8.58
CA GLU A 81 -30.39 13.79 7.38
C GLU A 81 -29.47 14.21 6.22
N ARG A 82 -28.42 14.99 6.51
CA ARG A 82 -27.41 15.42 5.53
C ARG A 82 -26.53 14.27 5.06
N ASP A 83 -26.11 13.39 5.97
CA ASP A 83 -25.29 12.22 5.65
C ASP A 83 -26.10 11.22 4.80
N SER A 84 -27.39 11.04 5.11
CA SER A 84 -28.31 10.21 4.32
C SER A 84 -28.52 10.77 2.91
N ALA A 85 -28.62 12.10 2.76
CA ALA A 85 -28.77 12.75 1.46
C ALA A 85 -27.47 12.79 0.62
N SER A 86 -26.30 12.65 1.24
CA SER A 86 -24.98 12.72 0.57
C SER A 86 -24.32 11.35 0.35
N SER A 87 -25.01 10.27 0.71
CA SER A 87 -24.52 8.89 0.66
C SER A 87 -24.25 8.33 -0.75
N GLY A 88 -24.58 9.08 -1.82
CA GLY A 88 -24.43 8.60 -3.20
C GLY A 88 -22.99 8.45 -3.70
N GLU A 89 -22.05 9.33 -3.32
CA GLU A 89 -20.76 9.41 -4.06
C GLU A 89 -19.52 9.79 -3.22
N LYS A 90 -19.63 10.17 -1.94
CA LYS A 90 -18.49 10.77 -1.19
C LYS A 90 -17.99 10.03 0.05
N GLY A 91 -18.44 8.80 0.32
CA GLY A 91 -18.21 8.14 1.61
C GLY A 91 -17.55 6.76 1.60
N SER A 92 -17.30 6.12 0.45
CA SER A 92 -16.79 4.74 0.48
C SER A 92 -15.31 4.70 0.89
N SER A 93 -15.08 4.32 2.15
CA SER A 93 -13.73 4.09 2.66
C SER A 93 -13.06 3.02 1.81
N THR A 94 -11.90 3.36 1.23
CA THR A 94 -11.11 2.47 0.40
C THR A 94 -9.86 2.06 1.16
N VAL A 95 -9.62 0.76 1.24
CA VAL A 95 -8.40 0.21 1.82
C VAL A 95 -7.57 -0.42 0.72
N THR A 96 -6.37 0.13 0.52
CA THR A 96 -5.40 -0.37 -0.45
C THR A 96 -4.41 -1.29 0.26
N VAL A 97 -4.33 -2.53 -0.19
CA VAL A 97 -3.41 -3.55 0.30
C VAL A 97 -2.26 -3.71 -0.70
N MET A 98 -1.03 -3.57 -0.22
CA MET A 98 0.19 -3.63 -1.02
C MET A 98 1.01 -4.87 -0.65
N GLY A 99 1.26 -5.74 -1.64
CA GLY A 99 2.16 -6.89 -1.53
C GLY A 99 3.27 -6.82 -2.57
N THR A 100 4.47 -7.30 -2.22
CA THR A 100 5.62 -7.36 -3.14
C THR A 100 6.34 -8.69 -3.01
N GLY A 101 6.98 -9.16 -4.09
CA GLY A 101 7.71 -10.44 -4.11
C GLY A 101 6.88 -11.59 -3.54
N ARG A 102 7.41 -12.31 -2.53
CA ARG A 102 6.73 -13.44 -1.88
C ARG A 102 5.41 -13.07 -1.20
N ALA A 103 5.17 -11.80 -0.89
CA ALA A 103 3.90 -11.38 -0.30
C ALA A 103 2.75 -11.29 -1.33
N ILE A 104 3.05 -11.30 -2.64
CA ILE A 104 2.04 -11.20 -3.71
C ILE A 104 1.02 -12.35 -3.61
N GLU A 105 1.49 -13.58 -3.40
CA GLU A 105 0.64 -14.76 -3.22
C GLU A 105 -0.40 -14.53 -2.11
N LYS A 106 0.05 -14.07 -0.94
CA LYS A 106 -0.81 -13.78 0.21
C LYS A 106 -1.77 -12.63 -0.06
N THR A 107 -1.33 -11.59 -0.75
CA THR A 107 -2.17 -10.46 -1.15
C THR A 107 -3.27 -10.89 -2.12
N LEU A 108 -2.96 -11.81 -3.04
CA LEU A 108 -3.95 -12.39 -3.97
C LEU A 108 -4.96 -13.28 -3.23
N SER A 109 -4.51 -14.11 -2.29
CA SER A 109 -5.42 -14.90 -1.44
C SER A 109 -6.36 -14.01 -0.63
N LEU A 110 -5.89 -12.86 -0.15
CA LEU A 110 -6.74 -11.89 0.55
C LEU A 110 -7.78 -11.27 -0.38
N ALA A 111 -7.39 -10.88 -1.61
CA ALA A 111 -8.33 -10.38 -2.60
C ALA A 111 -9.47 -11.39 -2.84
N SER A 112 -9.11 -12.65 -3.10
CA SER A 112 -10.08 -13.72 -3.32
C SER A 112 -10.99 -13.95 -2.10
N TRP A 113 -10.47 -13.86 -0.88
CA TRP A 113 -11.27 -13.98 0.34
C TRP A 113 -12.33 -12.88 0.45
N PHE A 114 -11.97 -11.63 0.12
CA PHE A 114 -12.91 -10.50 0.15
C PHE A 114 -13.93 -10.58 -1.00
N GLU A 115 -13.55 -11.05 -2.17
CA GLU A 115 -14.49 -11.31 -3.27
C GLU A 115 -15.52 -12.38 -2.90
N GLN A 116 -15.07 -13.51 -2.31
CA GLN A 116 -15.95 -14.61 -1.89
C GLN A 116 -16.90 -14.21 -0.75
N ALA A 117 -16.50 -13.27 0.11
CA ALA A 117 -17.36 -12.77 1.18
C ALA A 117 -18.59 -12.00 0.64
N GLY A 118 -18.59 -11.54 -0.61
CA GLY A 118 -19.76 -10.97 -1.28
C GLY A 118 -20.04 -9.49 -0.98
N ASP A 119 -19.74 -9.02 0.23
CA ASP A 119 -20.04 -7.65 0.70
C ASP A 119 -19.03 -6.58 0.23
N TYR A 120 -18.00 -6.99 -0.51
CA TYR A 120 -16.88 -6.13 -0.88
C TYR A 120 -16.72 -6.02 -2.39
N GLU A 121 -16.32 -4.84 -2.84
CA GLU A 121 -15.82 -4.59 -4.19
C GLU A 121 -14.28 -4.60 -4.15
N VAL A 122 -13.67 -5.40 -5.02
CA VAL A 122 -12.21 -5.61 -5.04
C VAL A 122 -11.67 -5.23 -6.43
N GLU A 123 -10.64 -4.39 -6.46
CA GLU A 123 -9.93 -4.01 -7.68
C GLU A 123 -8.43 -4.33 -7.52
N MET A 124 -7.82 -4.96 -8.52
CA MET A 124 -6.41 -5.36 -8.49
C MET A 124 -5.60 -4.64 -9.58
N ARG A 125 -4.40 -4.17 -9.22
CA ARG A 125 -3.47 -3.51 -10.13
C ARG A 125 -2.06 -4.03 -9.95
N THR A 126 -1.39 -4.38 -11.04
CA THR A 126 0.04 -4.73 -11.04
C THR A 126 0.89 -3.49 -11.07
N LYS A 127 2.02 -3.52 -10.37
CA LYS A 127 2.92 -2.37 -10.27
C LYS A 127 4.38 -2.80 -10.22
N THR A 128 5.26 -1.95 -10.73
CA THR A 128 6.71 -2.09 -10.57
C THR A 128 7.20 -1.10 -9.52
N ILE A 129 7.99 -1.57 -8.55
CA ILE A 129 8.56 -0.76 -7.47
C ILE A 129 10.08 -0.77 -7.61
N GLY A 130 10.66 0.42 -7.74
CA GLY A 130 12.11 0.62 -7.71
C GLY A 130 12.61 0.74 -6.28
N THR A 131 13.69 0.04 -5.95
CA THR A 131 14.42 0.12 -4.68
C THR A 131 15.90 0.29 -4.98
N VAL A 132 16.63 1.01 -4.13
CA VAL A 132 18.08 1.17 -4.25
C VAL A 132 18.72 0.17 -3.28
N ASP A 133 19.62 -0.67 -3.76
CA ASP A 133 20.48 -1.51 -2.94
C ASP A 133 21.92 -0.99 -3.05
N ASP A 134 22.72 -1.19 -2.01
CA ASP A 134 24.12 -0.80 -1.97
C ASP A 134 25.01 -1.98 -2.39
N ILE A 135 26.11 -1.66 -3.05
CA ILE A 135 27.18 -2.60 -3.42
C ILE A 135 28.41 -2.13 -2.65
N VAL A 136 28.74 -2.86 -1.59
CA VAL A 136 29.89 -2.57 -0.73
C VAL A 136 31.07 -3.39 -1.23
N VAL A 137 32.20 -2.74 -1.50
CA VAL A 137 33.44 -3.41 -1.89
C VAL A 137 34.27 -3.65 -0.63
N GLU A 138 34.81 -4.86 -0.44
CA GLU A 138 35.57 -5.21 0.78
C GLU A 138 37.00 -4.62 0.81
N ASP A 139 37.50 -4.11 -0.32
CA ASP A 139 38.82 -3.48 -0.44
C ASP A 139 38.75 -1.99 -0.02
N ASP A 140 39.70 -1.55 0.81
CA ASP A 140 39.75 -0.19 1.41
C ASP A 140 39.88 0.95 0.36
N ASP A 141 40.23 0.61 -0.88
CA ASP A 141 40.34 1.52 -2.02
C ASP A 141 39.11 1.51 -2.95
N GLY A 142 38.07 0.73 -2.63
CA GLY A 142 36.85 0.60 -3.43
C GLY A 142 35.80 1.66 -3.10
N GLU A 143 35.17 2.24 -4.12
CA GLU A 143 34.02 3.15 -3.93
C GLU A 143 32.71 2.35 -3.77
N ASP A 144 31.93 2.68 -2.75
CA ASP A 144 30.58 2.13 -2.57
C ASP A 144 29.66 2.59 -3.71
N GLU A 145 29.03 1.63 -4.39
CA GLU A 145 28.08 1.92 -5.47
C GLU A 145 26.63 1.69 -5.05
N SER A 146 25.71 2.43 -5.67
CA SER A 146 24.26 2.25 -5.49
C SER A 146 23.63 1.68 -6.76
N ARG A 147 22.87 0.59 -6.64
CA ARG A 147 22.16 -0.06 -7.75
C ARG A 147 20.66 -0.04 -7.56
N VAL A 148 19.93 0.31 -8.62
CA VAL A 148 18.46 0.22 -8.63
C VAL A 148 18.00 -1.21 -8.93
N ARG A 149 17.27 -1.83 -8.00
CA ARG A 149 16.52 -3.09 -8.18
C ARG A 149 15.05 -2.81 -8.42
N LYS A 150 14.49 -3.41 -9.48
CA LYS A 150 13.05 -3.39 -9.76
C LYS A 150 12.37 -4.62 -9.18
N LEU A 151 11.20 -4.44 -8.57
CA LEU A 151 10.39 -5.51 -8.00
C LEU A 151 8.96 -5.43 -8.52
N SER A 152 8.36 -6.59 -8.75
CA SER A 152 6.92 -6.69 -8.97
C SER A 152 6.18 -6.48 -7.65
N GLY A 153 5.06 -5.76 -7.74
CA GLY A 153 4.14 -5.50 -6.66
C GLY A 153 2.70 -5.63 -7.13
N LEU A 154 1.82 -5.97 -6.19
CA LEU A 154 0.39 -6.09 -6.38
C LEU A 154 -0.29 -5.11 -5.43
N GLU A 155 -1.19 -4.31 -5.99
CA GLU A 155 -2.02 -3.34 -5.30
C GLU A 155 -3.47 -3.83 -5.37
N VAL A 156 -4.10 -4.05 -4.22
CA VAL A 156 -5.49 -4.51 -4.12
C VAL A 156 -6.29 -3.46 -3.38
N SER A 157 -7.22 -2.81 -4.05
CA SER A 157 -8.15 -1.84 -3.47
C SER A 157 -9.44 -2.56 -3.08
N ILE A 158 -9.84 -2.42 -1.82
CA ILE A 158 -11.03 -3.04 -1.26
C ILE A 158 -11.96 -1.94 -0.78
N ARG A 159 -13.22 -1.99 -1.21
CA ARG A 159 -14.31 -1.09 -0.83
C ARG A 159 -15.51 -1.90 -0.38
N LEU A 160 -16.37 -1.28 0.42
CA LEU A 160 -17.70 -1.83 0.71
C LEU A 160 -18.59 -1.58 -0.50
N LYS A 161 -19.44 -2.57 -0.84
CA LYS A 161 -20.52 -2.39 -1.81
C LYS A 161 -21.64 -1.53 -1.24
#